data_AF-A0A1S9DL86-F1
#
_entry.id   AF-A0A1S9DL86-F1
#
_cell.length_a   1.000
_cell.length_b   1.000
_cell.length_c   1.000
_cell.angle_alpha   90.00
_cell.angle_beta   90.00
_cell.angle_gamma   90.00
#
_symmetry.space_group_name_H-M   'P 1'
#
loop_
_entity.id
_entity.type
_entity.pdbx_description
1 polymer ?
#
loop_
_entity_poly.entity_id
_entity_poly.type
_entity_poly.pdbx_seq_one_letter_code
_entity_poly.pdbx_strand_id
1 'polypeptide(L)'
;MAPVGPRASKEEFMQALALDSQDPQHEQIYRAMRDEAIIVYNRLNEDTSHLLDSVANDPSTRPPFFWHHIRPERQRWGIIEIAQNAGPLTRPFFTRGATAGEYGPNWVSGWLLYSVFRSRDVRNNRNRRKGDDQGQSSKTKKQEEDAPPKKYYDPVRNG
;
A
#
# COMPACT_ATOMS: atom_id res chain seq x y z
N MET A 1 -8.01 -23.73 -7.00
CA MET A 1 -7.60 -22.37 -6.61
C MET A 1 -8.65 -21.41 -7.14
N ALA A 2 -9.34 -20.70 -6.26
CA ALA A 2 -10.32 -19.69 -6.67
C ALA A 2 -9.62 -18.32 -6.73
N PRO A 3 -9.74 -17.56 -7.83
CA PRO A 3 -9.27 -16.19 -7.88
C PRO A 3 -9.90 -15.36 -6.76
N VAL A 4 -9.10 -14.53 -6.09
CA VAL A 4 -9.63 -13.54 -5.15
C VAL A 4 -9.67 -12.17 -5.79
N GLY A 5 -10.69 -11.38 -5.46
CA GLY A 5 -10.81 -10.01 -5.94
C GLY A 5 -9.74 -9.10 -5.34
N PRO A 6 -9.45 -7.94 -5.95
CA PRO A 6 -8.36 -7.03 -5.55
C PRO A 6 -8.51 -6.47 -4.13
N ARG A 7 -9.71 -6.57 -3.53
CA ARG A 7 -10.00 -6.08 -2.17
C ARG A 7 -9.89 -7.16 -1.09
N ALA A 8 -9.66 -8.42 -1.48
CA ALA A 8 -9.45 -9.52 -0.55
C ALA A 8 -8.28 -9.22 0.41
N SER A 9 -8.34 -9.79 1.61
CA SER A 9 -7.29 -9.62 2.61
C SER A 9 -6.00 -10.33 2.19
N LYS A 10 -4.88 -9.99 2.85
CA LYS A 10 -3.60 -10.69 2.61
C LYS A 10 -3.72 -12.18 2.94
N GLU A 11 -4.44 -12.51 4.01
CA GLU A 11 -4.65 -13.88 4.45
C GLU A 11 -5.46 -14.68 3.43
N GLU A 12 -6.57 -14.14 2.93
CA GLU A 12 -7.37 -14.77 1.86
C GLU A 12 -6.56 -14.96 0.57
N PHE A 13 -5.74 -13.97 0.21
CA PHE A 13 -4.84 -14.05 -0.94
C PHE A 13 -3.80 -15.17 -0.79
N MET A 14 -3.14 -15.25 0.37
CA MET A 14 -2.15 -16.29 0.66
C MET A 14 -2.80 -17.67 0.72
N GLN A 15 -3.95 -17.80 1.37
CA GLN A 15 -4.70 -19.04 1.45
C GLN A 15 -5.12 -19.53 0.06
N ALA A 16 -5.56 -18.63 -0.83
CA ALA A 16 -5.88 -18.98 -2.22
C ALA A 16 -4.67 -19.55 -2.97
N LEU A 17 -3.44 -19.11 -2.62
CA LEU A 17 -2.16 -19.61 -3.15
C LEU A 17 -1.66 -20.88 -2.45
N ALA A 18 -2.41 -21.42 -1.48
CA ALA A 18 -1.98 -22.49 -0.57
C ALA A 18 -0.73 -22.10 0.23
N LEU A 19 -0.63 -20.82 0.61
CA LEU A 19 0.38 -20.26 1.50
C LEU A 19 -0.25 -19.93 2.85
N ASP A 20 0.52 -20.11 3.91
CA ASP A 20 0.14 -19.76 5.29
C ASP A 20 0.83 -18.45 5.70
N SER A 21 0.06 -17.48 6.19
CA SER A 21 0.59 -16.19 6.67
C SER A 21 1.37 -16.30 7.98
N GLN A 22 1.22 -17.40 8.71
CA GLN A 22 1.94 -17.66 9.96
C GLN A 22 3.26 -18.39 9.74
N ASP A 23 3.48 -18.94 8.54
CA ASP A 23 4.72 -19.61 8.17
C ASP A 23 5.76 -18.58 7.67
N PRO A 24 6.92 -18.43 8.32
CA PRO A 24 7.96 -17.49 7.90
C PRO A 24 8.48 -17.74 6.47
N GLN A 25 8.50 -18.99 5.99
CA GLN A 25 8.95 -19.31 4.64
C GLN A 25 7.93 -18.84 3.61
N HIS A 26 6.63 -19.05 3.87
CA HIS A 26 5.55 -18.56 3.02
C HIS A 26 5.48 -17.02 3.02
N GLU A 27 5.74 -16.39 4.16
CA GLU A 27 5.90 -14.93 4.23
C GLU A 27 7.06 -14.42 3.36
N GLN A 28 8.18 -15.14 3.32
CA GLN A 28 9.29 -14.78 2.45
C GLN A 28 8.92 -14.89 0.96
N ILE A 29 8.15 -15.91 0.58
CA ILE A 29 7.60 -16.07 -0.78
C ILE A 29 6.65 -14.91 -1.11
N TYR A 30 5.75 -14.55 -0.19
CA TYR A 30 4.86 -13.40 -0.35
C TYR A 30 5.64 -12.10 -0.55
N ARG A 31 6.68 -11.86 0.26
CA ARG A 31 7.56 -10.68 0.12
C ARG A 31 8.23 -10.65 -1.25
N ALA A 32 8.79 -11.76 -1.69
CA ALA A 32 9.40 -11.86 -3.01
C ALA A 32 8.39 -11.53 -4.13
N MET A 33 7.16 -12.08 -4.09
CA MET A 33 6.11 -11.74 -5.06
C MET A 33 5.72 -10.25 -5.02
N ARG A 34 5.68 -9.66 -3.82
CA ARG A 34 5.39 -8.23 -3.63
C ARG A 34 6.50 -7.35 -4.20
N ASP A 35 7.76 -7.75 -4.08
CA ASP A 35 8.90 -7.00 -4.63
C ASP A 35 8.83 -6.92 -6.16
N GLU A 36 8.43 -8.01 -6.84
CA GLU A 36 8.15 -7.99 -8.28
C GLU A 36 7.10 -6.92 -8.66
N ALA A 37 6.04 -6.82 -7.86
CA ALA A 37 4.99 -5.82 -8.06
C ALA A 37 5.45 -4.39 -7.75
N ILE A 38 6.36 -4.21 -6.78
CA ILE A 38 6.94 -2.89 -6.45
C ILE A 38 7.77 -2.36 -7.62
N ILE A 39 8.50 -3.21 -8.34
CA ILE A 39 9.27 -2.80 -9.53
C ILE A 39 8.32 -2.17 -10.56
N VAL A 40 7.21 -2.84 -10.87
CA VAL A 40 6.23 -2.34 -11.85
C VAL A 40 5.48 -1.11 -11.33
N TYR A 41 5.16 -1.06 -10.03
CA TYR A 41 4.62 0.14 -9.40
C TYR A 41 5.55 1.35 -9.60
N ASN A 42 6.86 1.19 -9.39
CA ASN A 42 7.82 2.28 -9.57
C ASN A 42 7.83 2.78 -11.02
N ARG A 43 7.86 1.87 -12.00
CA ARG A 43 7.76 2.23 -13.43
C ARG A 43 6.47 2.99 -13.76
N LEU A 44 5.34 2.57 -13.18
CA LEU A 44 4.07 3.27 -13.35
C LEU A 44 4.08 4.69 -12.76
N ASN A 45 4.99 4.99 -11.82
CA ASN A 45 5.14 6.29 -11.18
C ASN A 45 6.21 7.20 -11.84
N GLU A 46 6.95 6.70 -12.82
CA GLU A 46 8.02 7.45 -13.50
C GLU A 46 7.49 8.37 -14.61
N ASP A 47 6.34 8.03 -15.22
CA ASP A 47 5.82 8.72 -16.40
C ASP A 47 4.32 9.03 -16.27
N THR A 48 3.95 10.29 -16.57
CA THR A 48 2.57 10.76 -16.59
C THR A 48 1.78 10.23 -17.78
N SER A 49 2.44 9.69 -18.82
CA SER A 49 1.78 9.01 -19.94
C SER A 49 0.97 7.78 -19.50
N HIS A 50 1.26 7.25 -18.31
CA HIS A 50 0.53 6.15 -17.70
C HIS A 50 -0.82 6.55 -17.10
N LEU A 51 -1.08 7.85 -16.96
CA LEU A 51 -2.23 8.40 -16.26
C LEU A 51 -3.37 8.73 -17.20
N LEU A 52 -4.59 8.75 -16.68
CA LEU A 52 -5.78 9.29 -17.37
C LEU A 52 -5.50 10.71 -17.88
N ASP A 53 -6.07 11.09 -19.03
CA ASP A 53 -5.81 12.40 -19.65
C ASP A 53 -6.08 13.57 -18.72
N SER A 54 -7.17 13.51 -17.95
CA SER A 54 -7.54 14.54 -16.99
C SER A 54 -6.49 14.73 -15.89
N VAL A 55 -5.82 13.66 -15.48
CA VAL A 55 -4.78 13.69 -14.44
C VAL A 55 -3.43 14.06 -15.04
N ALA A 56 -3.11 13.53 -16.22
CA ALA A 56 -1.85 13.81 -16.93
C ALA A 56 -1.73 15.28 -17.36
N ASN A 57 -2.85 15.90 -17.75
CA ASN A 57 -2.89 17.30 -18.20
C ASN A 57 -2.93 18.32 -17.04
N ASP A 58 -3.07 17.86 -15.80
CA ASP A 58 -3.02 18.73 -14.62
C ASP A 58 -1.56 19.05 -14.26
N PRO A 59 -1.11 20.32 -14.33
CA PRO A 59 0.25 20.71 -14.01
C PRO A 59 0.66 20.45 -12.56
N SER A 60 -0.31 20.31 -11.65
CA SER A 60 -0.10 20.03 -10.23
C SER A 60 0.11 18.55 -9.93
N THR A 61 -0.18 17.67 -10.89
CA THR A 61 0.01 16.22 -10.74
C THR A 61 1.48 15.90 -10.49
N ARG A 62 1.74 15.22 -9.36
CA ARG A 62 3.07 14.71 -8.98
C ARG A 62 2.93 13.30 -8.43
N PRO A 63 3.93 12.43 -8.61
CA PRO A 63 3.96 11.13 -7.97
C PRO A 63 4.07 11.27 -6.43
N PRO A 64 3.67 10.24 -5.65
CA PRO A 64 3.13 8.96 -6.10
C PRO A 64 1.70 9.06 -6.63
N PHE A 65 1.43 8.39 -7.75
CA PHE A 65 0.11 8.31 -8.35
C PHE A 65 -0.75 7.25 -7.65
N PHE A 66 -2.06 7.44 -7.69
CA PHE A 66 -3.03 6.50 -7.13
C PHE A 66 -3.54 5.54 -8.20
N TRP A 67 -4.07 4.40 -7.77
CA TRP A 67 -4.62 3.39 -8.67
C TRP A 67 -5.61 3.96 -9.69
N HIS A 68 -6.53 4.81 -9.25
CA HIS A 68 -7.52 5.48 -10.11
C HIS A 68 -6.96 6.58 -11.01
N HIS A 69 -5.70 6.98 -10.84
CA HIS A 69 -5.02 7.85 -11.79
C HIS A 69 -4.49 7.08 -12.99
N ILE A 70 -4.13 5.80 -12.83
CA ILE A 70 -3.53 4.98 -13.88
C ILE A 70 -4.59 4.55 -14.89
N ARG A 71 -4.31 4.64 -16.19
CA ARG A 71 -5.23 4.16 -17.24
C ARG A 71 -5.50 2.66 -17.10
N PRO A 72 -6.72 2.17 -17.40
CA PRO A 72 -7.03 0.74 -17.38
C PRO A 72 -6.07 -0.11 -18.22
N GLU A 73 -5.66 0.38 -19.39
CA GLU A 73 -4.72 -0.31 -20.29
C GLU A 73 -3.34 -0.46 -19.65
N ARG A 74 -2.91 0.56 -18.89
CA ARG A 74 -1.61 0.56 -18.19
C ARG A 74 -1.65 -0.26 -16.91
N GLN A 75 -2.79 -0.29 -16.21
CA GLN A 75 -3.02 -1.26 -15.14
C GLN A 75 -2.92 -2.69 -15.69
N ARG A 76 -3.61 -2.99 -16.79
CA ARG A 76 -3.56 -4.30 -17.46
C ARG A 76 -2.15 -4.66 -17.93
N TRP A 77 -1.43 -3.72 -18.53
CA TRP A 77 -0.02 -3.91 -18.91
C TRP A 77 0.84 -4.24 -17.69
N GLY A 78 0.70 -3.51 -16.58
CA GLY A 78 1.46 -3.78 -15.36
C GLY A 78 1.19 -5.18 -14.79
N ILE A 79 -0.06 -5.65 -14.84
CA ILE A 79 -0.43 -7.02 -14.43
C ILE A 79 0.31 -8.08 -15.27
N ILE A 80 0.34 -7.88 -16.59
CA ILE A 80 1.05 -8.79 -17.52
C ILE A 80 2.56 -8.74 -17.26
N GLU A 81 3.12 -7.53 -17.12
CA GLU A 81 4.55 -7.29 -16.93
C GLU A 81 5.09 -8.02 -15.69
N ILE A 82 4.37 -7.98 -14.57
CA ILE A 82 4.74 -8.72 -13.35
C ILE A 82 4.78 -10.23 -13.62
N ALA A 83 3.73 -10.78 -14.22
CA ALA A 83 3.62 -12.22 -14.44
C ALA A 83 4.69 -12.75 -15.41
N GLN A 84 5.07 -11.96 -16.42
CA GLN A 84 6.04 -12.35 -17.43
C GLN A 84 7.49 -12.25 -16.95
N ASN A 85 7.81 -11.27 -16.10
CA ASN A 85 9.17 -11.02 -15.62
C ASN A 85 9.49 -11.65 -14.26
N ALA A 86 8.55 -12.40 -13.68
CA ALA A 86 8.72 -13.03 -12.37
C ALA A 86 9.95 -13.96 -12.32
N GLY A 87 10.72 -13.85 -11.23
CA GLY A 87 11.86 -14.71 -10.97
C GLY A 87 11.51 -16.18 -10.73
N PRO A 88 12.49 -17.10 -10.75
CA PRO A 88 12.24 -18.55 -10.65
C PRO A 88 11.45 -18.98 -9.41
N LEU A 89 11.66 -18.30 -8.27
CA LEU A 89 10.97 -18.57 -7.01
C LEU A 89 9.47 -18.24 -7.08
N THR A 90 9.11 -17.14 -7.73
CA THR A 90 7.76 -16.54 -7.70
C THR A 90 6.94 -16.93 -8.93
N ARG A 91 7.60 -17.25 -10.05
CA ARG A 91 7.00 -17.62 -11.33
C ARG A 91 5.90 -18.71 -11.25
N PRO A 92 6.03 -19.78 -10.46
CA PRO A 92 4.96 -20.79 -10.35
C PRO A 92 3.63 -20.21 -9.86
N PHE A 93 3.67 -19.23 -8.94
CA PHE A 93 2.48 -18.59 -8.39
C PHE A 93 1.79 -17.71 -9.42
N PHE A 94 2.54 -16.89 -10.15
CA PHE A 94 1.99 -16.10 -11.23
C PHE A 94 1.47 -16.95 -12.39
N THR A 95 2.15 -18.05 -12.73
CA THR A 95 1.67 -18.98 -13.76
C THR A 95 0.29 -19.55 -13.41
N ARG A 96 0.07 -19.92 -12.14
CA ARG A 96 -1.24 -20.38 -11.64
C ARG A 96 -2.28 -19.25 -11.53
N GLY A 97 -1.82 -18.01 -11.45
CA GLY A 97 -2.66 -16.82 -11.39
C GLY A 97 -3.28 -16.40 -12.73
N ALA A 98 -2.83 -16.99 -13.85
CA ALA A 98 -3.37 -16.68 -15.18
C ALA A 98 -4.88 -16.96 -15.24
N THR A 99 -5.66 -15.95 -15.59
CA THR A 99 -7.12 -16.06 -15.66
C THR A 99 -7.68 -15.16 -16.76
N ALA A 100 -8.85 -15.52 -17.29
CA ALA A 100 -9.67 -14.65 -18.12
C ALA A 100 -10.77 -13.97 -17.28
N GLY A 101 -11.54 -13.08 -17.90
CA GLY A 101 -12.69 -12.44 -17.27
C GLY A 101 -12.34 -11.24 -16.38
N GLU A 102 -13.16 -11.01 -15.35
CA GLU A 102 -13.11 -9.82 -14.46
C GLU A 102 -11.73 -9.59 -13.82
N TYR A 103 -11.05 -10.67 -13.40
CA TYR A 103 -9.74 -10.61 -12.74
C TYR A 103 -8.57 -10.92 -13.69
N GLY A 104 -8.84 -10.97 -15.00
CA GLY A 104 -7.82 -11.18 -16.00
C GLY A 104 -6.87 -9.98 -16.13
N PRO A 105 -5.69 -10.17 -16.72
CA PRO A 105 -5.16 -11.42 -17.26
C PRO A 105 -4.48 -12.32 -16.19
N ASN A 106 -4.25 -11.79 -15.00
CA ASN A 106 -3.62 -12.53 -13.91
C ASN A 106 -4.08 -11.98 -12.56
N TRP A 107 -4.87 -12.75 -11.82
CA TRP A 107 -5.45 -12.25 -10.58
C TRP A 107 -4.41 -12.09 -9.46
N VAL A 108 -3.34 -12.90 -9.48
CA VAL A 108 -2.25 -12.83 -8.49
C VAL A 108 -1.49 -11.52 -8.66
N SER A 109 -1.05 -11.23 -9.89
CA SER A 109 -0.38 -9.96 -10.21
C SER A 109 -1.30 -8.75 -10.00
N GLY A 110 -2.59 -8.87 -10.38
CA GLY A 110 -3.59 -7.83 -10.16
C GLY A 110 -3.79 -7.49 -8.68
N TRP A 111 -3.95 -8.51 -7.83
CA TRP A 111 -4.07 -8.33 -6.40
C TRP A 111 -2.82 -7.68 -5.81
N LEU A 112 -1.63 -8.19 -6.16
CA LEU A 112 -0.36 -7.67 -5.63
C LEU A 112 -0.13 -6.21 -6.02
N LEU A 113 -0.29 -5.87 -7.30
CA LEU A 113 -0.10 -4.51 -7.78
C LEU A 113 -1.07 -3.55 -7.10
N TYR A 114 -2.36 -3.88 -7.04
CA TYR A 114 -3.34 -3.08 -6.33
C TYR A 114 -3.01 -2.94 -4.83
N SER A 115 -2.56 -4.00 -4.18
CA SER A 115 -2.14 -3.97 -2.77
C SER A 115 -0.98 -3.00 -2.51
N VAL A 116 -0.02 -2.92 -3.45
CA VAL A 116 1.11 -1.99 -3.38
C VAL A 116 0.62 -0.55 -3.49
N PHE A 117 -0.18 -0.23 -4.52
CA PHE A 117 -0.80 1.10 -4.67
C PHE A 117 -1.57 1.51 -3.41
N ARG A 118 -2.43 0.62 -2.89
CA ARG A 118 -3.24 0.90 -1.70
C ARG A 118 -2.38 1.16 -0.46
N SER A 119 -1.27 0.45 -0.30
CA SER A 119 -0.37 0.63 0.86
C SER A 119 0.41 1.94 0.84
N ARG A 120 0.63 2.53 -0.33
CA ARG A 120 1.34 3.81 -0.51
C ARG A 120 0.41 5.02 -0.52
N ASP A 121 -0.91 4.81 -0.58
CA ASP A 121 -1.90 5.88 -0.47
C ASP A 121 -2.01 6.39 0.98
N VAL A 122 -1.60 7.65 1.21
CA VAL A 122 -1.66 8.30 2.53
C VAL A 122 -3.09 8.37 3.11
N ARG A 123 -4.13 8.38 2.27
CA ARG A 123 -5.53 8.33 2.72
C ARG A 123 -5.85 7.00 3.38
N ASN A 124 -5.26 5.91 2.88
CA ASN A 124 -5.43 4.57 3.46
C ASN A 124 -4.65 4.43 4.79
N ASN A 125 -3.55 5.18 4.98
CA ASN A 125 -2.78 5.17 6.23
C ASN A 125 -3.47 5.92 7.39
N ARG A 126 -4.29 6.94 7.11
CA ARG A 126 -5.05 7.67 8.15
C ARG A 126 -6.08 6.80 8.87
N ASN A 127 -6.70 5.83 8.18
CA ASN A 127 -7.65 4.90 8.80
C ASN A 127 -6.97 3.85 9.69
N ARG A 128 -5.68 3.54 9.49
CA ARG A 128 -4.94 2.60 10.34
C ARG A 128 -4.46 3.24 11.65
N ARG A 129 -4.06 4.52 11.63
CA ARG A 129 -3.60 5.23 12.85
C ARG A 129 -4.71 5.52 13.86
N LYS A 130 -5.98 5.50 13.43
CA LYS A 130 -7.12 5.61 14.37
C LYS A 130 -7.38 4.33 15.18
N GLY A 131 -6.73 3.21 14.84
CA GLY A 131 -6.88 1.93 15.56
C GLY A 131 -5.76 1.59 16.56
N ASP A 132 -4.69 2.40 16.61
CA ASP A 132 -3.48 2.13 17.43
C ASP A 132 -3.25 3.18 18.54
N ASP A 133 -4.14 4.18 18.67
CA ASP A 133 -4.02 5.25 19.68
C ASP A 133 -4.71 4.89 21.02
N GLN A 134 -4.72 3.61 21.38
CA GLN A 134 -5.07 3.12 22.72
C GLN A 134 -4.02 2.10 23.18
N GLY A 135 -2.82 2.58 23.52
CA GLY A 135 -1.91 1.71 24.28
C GLY A 135 -0.43 2.01 24.19
N GLN A 136 0.02 3.22 24.58
CA GLN A 136 1.32 3.38 25.25
C GLN A 136 1.49 4.78 25.85
N SER A 137 0.71 5.07 26.90
CA SER A 137 1.07 6.10 27.89
C SER A 137 1.73 5.43 29.09
N SER A 138 2.92 4.86 28.90
CA SER A 138 3.74 4.35 30.00
C SER A 138 4.64 5.45 30.54
N LYS A 139 4.12 6.10 31.59
CA LYS A 139 4.82 6.62 32.79
C LYS A 139 6.30 6.99 32.62
N THR A 140 6.58 8.29 32.56
CA THR A 140 7.82 8.85 33.13
C THR A 140 7.45 9.55 34.44
N LYS A 141 7.70 8.86 35.57
CA LYS A 141 7.75 9.44 36.91
C LYS A 141 9.21 9.48 37.35
N LYS A 142 9.74 10.68 37.59
CA LYS A 142 10.75 11.07 38.59
C LYS A 142 10.81 12.61 38.53
N GLN A 143 10.26 13.31 39.54
CA GLN A 143 10.98 13.87 40.70
C GLN A 143 12.16 14.75 40.27
N GLU A 144 12.43 15.94 40.79
CA GLU A 144 11.86 16.91 41.75
C GLU A 144 12.99 17.97 41.79
N GLU A 145 12.68 19.28 41.76
CA GLU A 145 13.38 20.34 42.54
C GLU A 145 13.07 21.75 42.00
N ASP A 146 12.40 22.52 42.86
CA ASP A 146 12.68 23.90 43.27
C ASP A 146 12.87 25.04 42.23
N ALA A 147 11.84 25.90 42.08
CA ALA A 147 11.98 27.37 41.99
C ALA A 147 10.60 28.08 41.78
N PRO A 148 10.42 29.31 42.30
CA PRO A 148 9.11 29.87 42.70
C PRO A 148 8.27 30.54 41.59
N PRO A 149 6.96 30.76 41.81
CA PRO A 149 6.02 31.18 40.76
C PRO A 149 6.19 32.66 40.38
N LYS A 150 6.43 32.92 39.08
CA LYS A 150 6.38 34.27 38.51
C LYS A 150 4.92 34.72 38.35
N LYS A 151 4.48 35.62 39.23
CA LYS A 151 3.29 36.47 39.04
C LYS A 151 3.49 37.30 37.76
N TYR A 152 2.59 37.15 36.79
CA TYR A 152 2.47 38.11 35.68
C TYR A 152 1.18 38.90 35.90
N TYR A 153 1.33 40.20 36.05
CA TYR A 153 0.27 41.19 36.20
C TYR A 153 -0.19 41.60 34.80
N ASP A 154 -1.49 41.56 34.53
CA ASP A 154 -2.10 41.98 33.26
C ASP A 154 -2.98 43.22 33.49
N PRO A 155 -2.49 44.44 33.14
CA PRO A 155 -3.24 45.67 33.29
C PRO A 155 -3.94 46.07 31.97
N VAL A 156 -5.09 45.47 31.70
CA VAL A 156 -6.10 46.06 30.82
C VAL A 156 -7.38 46.26 31.65
N ARG A 157 -7.36 47.26 32.53
CA ARG A 157 -8.05 48.55 32.36
C ARG A 157 -9.54 48.41 32.01
N ASN A 158 -10.33 48.65 33.05
CA ASN A 158 -11.67 49.21 33.05
C ASN A 158 -11.97 50.13 31.86
N GLY A 159 -13.14 49.89 31.27
CA GLY A 159 -14.03 50.87 30.67
C GLY A 159 -15.45 50.41 30.95
#